data_AF-G7VHQ1-F1
#
_entry.id   AF-G7VHQ1-F1
#
_cell.length_a   1.000
_cell.length_b   1.000
_cell.length_c   1.000
_cell.angle_alpha   90.00
_cell.angle_beta   90.00
_cell.angle_gamma   90.00
#
_symmetry.space_group_name_H-M   'P 1'
#
loop_
_entity.id
_entity.type
_entity.pdbx_description
1 polymer ?
#
loop_
_entity_poly.entity_id
_entity_poly.type
_entity_poly.pdbx_seq_one_letter_code
_entity_poly.pdbx_strand_id
1 'polypeptide(L)' 'MPVRLLKTAVEVPMPTLFIKPGRVFVALREEELDLVEEGWEPVAKFRSPSLALRAARWYADRFEYVMEWG' A
#
# COMPACT_ATOMS: atom_id res chain seq x y z
N MET A 1 -8.96 -27.34 -31.25
CA MET A 1 -9.42 -27.07 -29.87
C MET A 1 -8.55 -25.95 -29.29
N PRO A 2 -9.09 -24.80 -28.86
CA PRO A 2 -8.25 -23.74 -28.30
C PRO A 2 -8.07 -23.97 -26.80
N VAL A 3 -6.81 -24.09 -26.39
CA VAL A 3 -6.39 -24.14 -24.99
C VAL A 3 -6.66 -22.77 -24.38
N ARG A 4 -7.71 -22.67 -23.55
CA ARG A 4 -7.92 -21.49 -22.70
C ARG A 4 -6.84 -21.50 -21.62
N LEU A 5 -5.79 -20.72 -21.83
CA LEU A 5 -4.89 -20.29 -20.76
C LEU A 5 -5.76 -19.50 -19.78
N LEU A 6 -6.16 -20.16 -18.68
CA LEU A 6 -6.63 -19.47 -17.49
C LEU A 6 -5.46 -18.59 -17.04
N LYS A 7 -5.51 -17.30 -17.39
CA LYS A 7 -4.70 -16.29 -16.71
C LYS A 7 -5.14 -16.39 -15.26
N THR A 8 -4.38 -17.10 -14.44
CA THR A 8 -4.38 -16.93 -13.01
C THR A 8 -4.21 -15.43 -12.79
N ALA A 9 -5.29 -14.74 -12.44
CA ALA A 9 -5.19 -13.43 -11.85
C ALA A 9 -4.51 -13.67 -10.52
N VAL A 10 -3.18 -13.74 -10.54
CA VAL A 10 -2.39 -13.49 -9.36
C VAL A 10 -2.77 -12.07 -9.03
N GLU A 11 -3.70 -11.89 -8.08
CA GLU A 11 -3.94 -10.60 -7.47
C GLU A 11 -2.60 -10.18 -6.90
N VAL A 12 -1.88 -9.37 -7.69
CA VAL A 12 -0.66 -8.74 -7.21
C VAL A 12 -1.16 -7.87 -6.05
N PRO A 13 -0.77 -8.15 -4.80
CA PRO A 13 -1.25 -7.38 -3.66
C PRO A 13 -0.93 -5.92 -3.95
N MET A 14 -1.97 -5.11 -4.15
CA MET A 14 -1.83 -3.73 -4.58
C MET A 14 -1.30 -2.93 -3.40
N PRO A 15 -0.10 -2.32 -3.50
CA PRO A 15 0.44 -1.58 -2.39
C PRO A 15 -0.50 -0.47 -1.94
N THR A 16 -0.77 -0.41 -0.64
CA THR A 16 -1.72 0.56 -0.08
C THR A 16 -0.99 1.49 0.86
N LEU A 17 -1.21 2.79 0.72
CA LEU A 17 -0.65 3.77 1.62
C LEU A 17 -1.65 4.08 2.71
N PHE A 18 -1.17 3.97 3.94
CA PHE A 18 -1.90 4.24 5.15
C PHE A 18 -1.29 5.46 5.86
N ILE A 19 -2.14 6.29 6.47
CA ILE A 19 -1.69 7.42 7.28
C ILE A 19 -2.29 7.36 8.68
N LYS A 20 -1.54 7.91 9.62
CA LYS A 20 -1.95 8.19 11.00
C LYS A 20 -1.33 9.53 11.38
N PRO A 21 -1.88 10.29 12.34
CA PRO A 21 -1.28 11.58 12.71
C PRO A 21 0.22 11.43 13.02
N GLY A 22 1.08 12.02 12.20
CA GLY A 22 2.53 11.95 12.34
C GLY A 22 3.22 10.75 11.68
N ARG A 23 2.51 9.84 11.01
CA ARG A 23 3.09 8.60 10.45
C ARG A 23 2.50 8.21 9.09
N VAL A 24 3.34 7.61 8.24
CA VAL A 24 2.95 7.01 6.96
C VAL A 24 3.43 5.57 6.92
N PHE A 25 2.55 4.67 6.50
CA PHE A 25 2.85 3.26 6.35
C PHE A 25 2.53 2.80 4.93
N VAL A 26 3.41 1.98 4.35
CA VAL A 26 3.20 1.40 3.02
C VAL A 26 2.99 -0.09 3.14
N ALA A 27 1.76 -0.48 2.88
CA ALA A 27 1.36 -1.86 2.79
C ALA A 27 1.81 -2.48 1.49
N LEU A 28 2.49 -3.62 1.58
CA LEU A 28 2.92 -4.40 0.41
C LEU A 28 2.25 -5.77 0.36
N ARG A 29 1.60 -6.22 1.44
CA ARG A 29 0.93 -7.52 1.53
C ARG A 29 -0.54 -7.37 1.95
N GLU A 30 -1.34 -8.38 1.60
CA GLU A 30 -2.78 -8.43 1.92
C GLU A 30 -3.06 -8.65 3.41
N GLU A 31 -2.09 -9.16 4.17
CA GLU A 31 -2.19 -9.47 5.62
C GLU A 31 -2.30 -8.23 6.51
N GLU A 32 -2.43 -7.04 5.92
CA GLU A 32 -2.38 -5.76 6.63
C GLU A 32 -3.76 -5.12 6.85
N LEU A 33 -4.81 -5.96 6.83
CA LEU A 33 -6.18 -5.57 7.18
C LEU A 33 -6.30 -5.10 8.65
N ASP A 34 -5.38 -5.51 9.53
CA ASP A 34 -5.36 -5.12 10.94
C ASP A 34 -4.97 -3.64 11.16
N LEU A 35 -4.37 -2.98 10.16
CA LEU A 35 -3.98 -1.57 10.28
C LEU A 35 -5.18 -0.65 10.47
N VAL A 36 -6.32 -0.98 9.86
CA VAL A 36 -7.55 -0.18 10.02
C VAL A 36 -8.07 -0.26 11.45
N GLU A 37 -7.96 -1.42 12.10
CA GLU A 37 -8.33 -1.61 13.51
C GLU A 37 -7.39 -0.87 14.46
N GLU A 38 -6.11 -0.72 14.07
CA GLU A 38 -5.12 0.10 14.79
C GLU A 38 -5.26 1.62 14.56
N GLY A 39 -6.28 2.04 13.79
CA GLY A 39 -6.58 3.45 13.52
C GLY A 39 -5.71 4.05 12.42
N TRP A 40 -5.24 3.25 11.47
CA TRP A 40 -4.63 3.74 10.24
C TRP A 40 -5.69 3.94 9.16
N GLU A 41 -5.60 5.06 8.45
CA GLU A 41 -6.54 5.41 7.39
C GLU A 41 -5.94 5.10 5.99
N PRO A 42 -6.62 4.29 5.16
CA PRO A 42 -6.15 4.02 3.80
C PRO A 42 -6.36 5.24 2.90
N VAL A 43 -5.28 5.76 2.33
CA VAL A 43 -5.31 6.97 1.50
C VAL A 43 -5.38 6.63 0.01
N ALA A 44 -4.58 5.66 -0.43
CA ALA A 44 -4.45 5.33 -1.84
C ALA A 44 -3.93 3.92 -2.06
N LYS A 45 -4.43 3.27 -3.12
CA LYS A 45 -3.90 2.00 -3.65
C LYS A 45 -3.06 2.27 -4.89
N PHE A 46 -1.91 1.63 -4.98
CA PHE A 46 -0.95 1.80 -6.06
C PHE A 46 -0.82 0.53 -6.86
N ARG A 47 -0.48 0.69 -8.15
CA ARG A 47 -0.25 -0.43 -9.07
C ARG A 47 1.18 -0.99 -8.98
N SER A 48 2.06 -0.31 -8.25
CA SER A 48 3.48 -0.65 -8.12
C SER A 48 4.01 -0.19 -6.77
N PRO A 49 4.86 -1.00 -6.10
CA PRO A 49 5.52 -0.60 -4.85
C PRO A 49 6.31 0.70 -5.00
N SER A 50 7.03 0.88 -6.11
CA SER A 50 7.86 2.08 -6.33
C SER A 50 7.03 3.37 -6.35
N LEU A 51 5.78 3.32 -6.84
CA LEU A 51 4.87 4.47 -6.79
C LEU A 51 4.38 4.73 -5.37
N ALA A 52 4.04 3.68 -4.62
CA ALA A 52 3.61 3.80 -3.23
C ALA A 52 4.72 4.40 -2.35
N LEU A 53 5.97 3.94 -2.51
CA LEU A 53 7.12 4.49 -1.77
C LEU A 53 7.39 5.95 -2.12
N ARG A 54 7.27 6.33 -3.39
CA ARG A 54 7.42 7.72 -3.81
C ARG A 54 6.33 8.61 -3.22
N ALA A 55 5.09 8.11 -3.17
CA ALA A 55 3.99 8.81 -2.53
C ALA A 55 4.24 8.94 -1.02
N ALA A 56 4.64 7.86 -0.34
CA ALA A 56 4.95 7.87 1.09
C ALA A 56 6.02 8.89 1.46
N ARG A 57 7.09 8.94 0.68
CA ARG A 57 8.14 9.93 0.88
C ARG A 57 7.64 11.36 0.70
N TRP A 58 6.80 11.60 -0.30
CA TRP A 58 6.19 12.90 -0.50
C TRP A 58 5.27 13.31 0.66
N TYR A 59 4.48 12.38 1.20
CA TYR A 59 3.65 12.62 2.39
C TYR A 59 4.49 12.89 3.64
N ALA A 60 5.55 12.11 3.85
CA ALA A 60 6.50 12.30 4.93
C ALA A 60 7.14 13.69 4.90
N ASP A 61 7.66 14.10 3.73
CA ASP A 61 8.31 15.41 3.56
C ASP A 61 7.30 16.57 3.69
N ARG A 62 6.06 16.41 3.23
CA ARG A 62 5.05 17.48 3.23
C ARG A 62 4.40 17.72 4.59
N PHE A 63 4.22 16.66 5.38
CA PHE A 63 3.49 16.70 6.64
C PHE A 63 4.36 16.43 7.87
N GLU A 64 5.69 16.34 7.69
CA GLU A 64 6.66 16.00 8.73
C GLU A 64 6.35 14.65 9.40
N TYR A 65 5.87 13.68 8.61
CA TYR A 65 5.50 12.36 9.11
C TYR A 65 6.68 11.40 9.09
N VAL A 66 6.71 10.48 10.06
CA VAL A 66 7.69 9.38 10.11
C VAL A 66 7.22 8.26 9.18
N MET A 67 8.09 7.81 8.26
CA MET A 67 7.84 6.62 7.43
C MET A 67 8.14 5.36 8.23
N GLU A 68 7.15 4.48 8.32
CA GLU A 68 7.30 3.11 8.80
C GLU A 68 7.15 2.14 7.61
N TRP A 69 7.93 1.05 7.63
CA TRP A 69 8.01 0.07 6.55
C TRP A 69 7.58 -1.30 7.08
N GLY A 70 6.67 -1.98 6.37
CA GLY A 70 6.28 -3.37 6.58
C GLY A 70 6.85 -4.30 5.51
#